data_AF-A0A1H0GJN1-F1
#
_entry.id   AF-A0A1H0GJN1-F1
#
_cell.length_a   1.000
_cell.length_b   1.000
_cell.length_c   1.000
_cell.angle_alpha   90.00
_cell.angle_beta   90.00
_cell.angle_gamma   90.00
#
_symmetry.space_group_name_H-M   'P 1'
#
loop_
_entity.id
_entity.type
_entity.pdbx_description
1 polymer ?
#
loop_
_entity_poly.entity_id
_entity_poly.type
_entity_poly.pdbx_seq_one_letter_code
_entity_poly.pdbx_strand_id
1 'polypeptide(L)'
;MSTLEKHAREFLSNPINSYRRLAEYLNNSHPRADGTLWTKDAAYHFCRTHGIASQRRCRCQPAASISKRKRSRQAIVKALTEALLRTGTSLASLAPFQIGTIARLSGFQFATVASNWHRLESELLELAKLPPKPVVLHIIDDEV
;
A
#
# COMPACT_ATOMS: atom_id res chain seq x y z
N MET A 1 31.38 3.19 16.65
CA MET A 1 30.51 2.13 16.12
C MET A 1 30.85 0.84 16.85
N SER A 2 29.88 0.22 17.52
CA SER A 2 30.07 -1.09 18.13
C SER A 2 30.27 -2.20 17.09
N THR A 3 30.93 -3.30 17.46
CA THR A 3 31.11 -4.49 16.60
C THR A 3 29.75 -5.02 16.11
N LEU A 4 28.74 -4.99 16.98
CA LEU A 4 27.36 -5.39 16.70
C LEU A 4 26.70 -4.52 15.61
N GLU A 5 26.88 -3.19 15.65
CA GLU A 5 26.37 -2.29 14.61
C GLU A 5 26.98 -2.58 13.23
N LYS A 6 28.28 -2.90 13.18
CA LYS A 6 28.98 -3.23 11.93
C LYS A 6 28.38 -4.50 11.32
N HIS A 7 28.24 -5.56 12.10
CA HIS A 7 27.62 -6.81 11.65
C HIS A 7 26.17 -6.63 11.22
N ALA A 8 25.38 -5.86 11.96
CA ALA A 8 23.99 -5.58 11.58
C ALA A 8 23.89 -4.80 10.26
N ARG A 9 24.77 -3.81 10.04
CA ARG A 9 24.82 -3.02 8.80
C ARG A 9 25.27 -3.86 7.61
N GLU A 10 26.32 -4.66 7.77
CA GLU A 10 26.81 -5.58 6.72
C GLU A 10 25.73 -6.62 6.38
N PHE A 11 25.08 -7.23 7.36
CA PHE A 11 24.03 -8.21 7.13
C PHE A 11 22.82 -7.62 6.39
N LEU A 12 22.39 -6.41 6.75
CA LEU A 12 21.24 -5.72 6.13
C LEU A 12 21.55 -5.01 4.82
N SER A 13 22.83 -4.95 4.41
CA SER A 13 23.22 -4.47 3.08
C SER A 13 22.67 -5.38 1.97
N ASN A 14 22.47 -6.68 2.26
CA ASN A 14 21.87 -7.60 1.33
C ASN A 14 20.33 -7.39 1.28
N PRO A 15 19.76 -7.09 0.09
CA PRO A 15 18.34 -6.75 -0.06
C PRO A 15 17.38 -7.93 0.19
N ILE A 16 17.89 -9.15 0.34
CA ILE A 16 17.11 -10.35 0.70
C ILE A 16 16.89 -10.43 2.22
N ASN A 17 17.81 -9.86 2.99
CA ASN A 17 17.82 -9.97 4.44
C ASN A 17 16.78 -9.06 5.10
N SER A 18 16.15 -9.58 6.15
CA SER A 18 15.12 -8.88 6.92
C SER A 18 15.52 -8.80 8.38
N TYR A 19 14.87 -7.92 9.15
CA TYR A 19 15.07 -7.85 10.59
C TYR A 19 14.80 -9.19 11.32
N ARG A 20 13.92 -10.04 10.80
CA ARG A 20 13.71 -11.40 11.33
C ARG A 20 14.94 -12.28 11.14
N ARG A 21 15.48 -12.31 9.92
CA ARG A 21 16.73 -13.05 9.62
C ARG A 21 17.93 -12.46 10.35
N LEU A 22 17.94 -11.14 10.55
CA LEU A 22 18.97 -10.49 11.37
C LEU A 22 18.89 -10.98 12.81
N ALA A 23 17.70 -11.07 13.40
CA ALA A 23 17.54 -11.61 14.75
C ALA A 23 18.06 -13.05 14.88
N GLU A 24 17.73 -13.92 13.91
CA GLU A 24 18.27 -15.29 13.83
C GLU A 24 19.80 -15.30 13.72
N TYR A 25 20.37 -14.46 12.86
CA TYR A 25 21.82 -14.32 12.72
C TYR A 25 22.50 -13.82 14.01
N LEU A 26 21.92 -12.83 14.68
CA LEU A 26 22.45 -12.27 15.92
C LEU A 26 22.36 -13.26 17.07
N ASN A 27 21.31 -14.08 17.17
CA ASN A 27 21.23 -15.15 18.18
C ASN A 27 22.38 -16.15 18.06
N ASN A 28 22.82 -16.45 16.84
CA ASN A 28 23.88 -17.42 16.61
C ASN A 28 25.29 -16.83 16.72
N SER A 29 25.46 -15.56 16.34
CA SER A 29 26.79 -14.93 16.25
C SER A 29 27.10 -13.96 17.40
N HIS A 30 26.08 -13.30 17.95
CA HIS A 30 26.19 -12.25 18.95
C HIS A 30 24.99 -12.29 19.94
N PRO A 31 24.82 -13.39 20.69
CA PRO A 31 23.74 -13.52 21.66
C PRO A 31 23.83 -12.42 22.71
N ARG A 32 22.68 -11.99 23.24
CA ARG A 32 22.66 -10.93 24.25
C ARG A 32 23.21 -11.45 25.58
N ALA A 33 23.92 -10.58 26.28
CA ALA A 33 24.53 -10.89 27.58
C ALA A 33 23.49 -11.11 28.70
N ASP A 34 22.27 -10.57 28.53
CA ASP A 34 21.15 -10.75 29.47
C ASP A 34 20.44 -12.11 29.33
N GLY A 35 20.92 -12.99 28.45
CA GLY A 35 20.32 -14.30 28.18
C GLY A 35 19.04 -14.24 27.35
N THR A 36 18.58 -13.04 26.95
CA THR A 36 17.39 -12.89 26.12
C THR A 36 17.72 -13.07 24.64
N LEU A 37 16.85 -13.77 23.91
CA LEU A 37 17.02 -13.93 22.47
C LEU A 37 16.66 -12.63 21.73
N TRP A 38 17.42 -12.34 20.69
CA TRP A 38 17.04 -11.37 19.67
C TRP A 38 15.71 -11.80 19.04
N THR A 39 14.71 -10.94 19.18
CA THR A 39 13.47 -11.02 18.41
C THR A 39 13.56 -10.11 17.19
N LYS A 40 12.67 -10.32 16.21
CA LYS A 40 12.52 -9.42 15.06
C LYS A 40 12.38 -7.95 15.50
N ASP A 41 11.56 -7.70 16.51
CA ASP A 41 11.23 -6.35 16.94
C ASP A 41 12.39 -5.74 17.74
N ALA A 42 13.09 -6.52 18.58
CA ALA A 42 14.31 -6.08 19.24
C ALA A 42 15.42 -5.71 18.23
N ALA A 43 15.61 -6.54 17.19
CA ALA A 43 16.56 -6.26 16.11
C ALA A 43 16.14 -5.01 15.31
N TYR A 44 14.85 -4.84 15.04
CA TYR A 44 14.32 -3.63 14.39
C TYR A 44 14.57 -2.37 15.22
N HIS A 45 14.27 -2.40 16.52
CA HIS A 45 14.49 -1.27 17.42
C HIS A 45 15.97 -0.91 17.51
N PHE A 46 16.84 -1.91 17.67
CA PHE A 46 18.29 -1.73 17.65
C PHE A 46 18.76 -1.05 16.36
N CYS A 47 18.31 -1.52 15.19
CA CYS A 47 18.66 -0.91 13.92
C CYS A 47 18.15 0.53 13.81
N ARG A 48 16.93 0.81 14.28
CA ARG A 48 16.34 2.14 14.26
C ARG A 48 17.10 3.13 15.14
N THR A 49 17.50 2.75 16.34
CA THR A 49 18.26 3.62 17.26
C THR A 49 19.67 3.92 16.75
N HIS A 50 20.26 3.04 15.95
CA HIS A 50 21.62 3.19 15.40
C HIS A 50 21.64 3.63 13.92
N GLY A 51 20.51 4.09 13.37
CA GLY A 51 20.42 4.57 12.00
C GLY A 51 20.74 3.52 10.93
N ILE A 52 20.50 2.24 11.20
CA ILE A 52 20.72 1.13 10.26
C ILE A 52 19.40 0.84 9.54
N ALA A 53 19.38 1.04 8.22
CA ALA A 53 18.22 0.76 7.39
C ALA A 53 18.40 -0.55 6.61
N SER A 54 17.37 -1.40 6.60
CA SER A 54 17.32 -2.53 5.68
C SER A 54 17.11 -2.07 4.25
N GLN A 55 17.92 -2.58 3.31
CA GLN A 55 17.71 -2.37 1.87
C GLN A 55 16.57 -3.22 1.30
N ARG A 56 16.02 -4.15 2.08
CA ARG A 56 14.91 -4.99 1.64
C ARG A 56 13.67 -4.15 1.44
N ARG A 57 13.17 -4.14 0.19
CA ARG A 57 11.85 -3.58 -0.14
C ARG A 57 10.80 -4.34 0.66
N CYS A 58 10.17 -3.68 1.64
CA CYS A 58 9.08 -4.30 2.38
C CYS A 58 7.85 -4.38 1.46
N ARG A 59 7.47 -5.60 1.08
CA ARG A 59 6.31 -5.89 0.21
C ARG A 59 4.99 -5.34 0.76
N CYS A 60 4.93 -5.09 2.08
CA CYS A 60 3.75 -4.65 2.80
C CYS A 60 3.84 -3.21 3.31
N GLN A 61 4.80 -2.38 2.83
CA GLN A 61 4.79 -0.98 3.26
C GLN A 61 3.47 -0.31 2.83
N PRO A 62 2.76 0.38 3.74
CA PRO A 62 1.52 1.07 3.42
C PRO A 62 1.66 1.95 2.17
N ALA A 63 2.78 2.67 2.04
CA ALA A 63 3.10 3.49 0.87
C ALA A 63 3.14 2.71 -0.45
N ALA A 64 3.66 1.46 -0.46
CA ALA A 64 3.70 0.62 -1.64
C ALA A 64 2.30 0.12 -2.03
N SER A 65 1.48 -0.26 -1.04
CA SER A 65 0.09 -0.68 -1.27
C SER A 65 -0.81 0.48 -1.75
N ILE A 66 -0.65 1.67 -1.17
CA ILE A 66 -1.33 2.90 -1.57
C ILE A 66 -0.91 3.30 -2.98
N SER A 67 0.39 3.28 -3.27
CA SER A 67 0.91 3.58 -4.60
C SER A 67 0.41 2.58 -5.65
N LYS A 68 0.36 1.29 -5.31
CA LYS A 68 -0.20 0.26 -6.18
C LYS A 68 -1.67 0.50 -6.47
N ARG A 69 -2.50 0.76 -5.44
CA ARG A 69 -3.92 1.10 -5.61
C ARG A 69 -4.12 2.36 -6.45
N LYS A 70 -3.31 3.41 -6.22
CA LYS A 70 -3.35 4.63 -7.04
C LYS A 70 -3.05 4.34 -8.51
N ARG A 71 -1.98 3.59 -8.80
CA ARG A 71 -1.66 3.19 -10.19
C ARG A 71 -2.76 2.35 -10.81
N SER A 72 -3.34 1.41 -10.06
CA SER A 72 -4.48 0.61 -10.55
C SER A 72 -5.67 1.48 -10.91
N ARG A 73 -6.04 2.47 -10.07
CA ARG A 73 -7.12 3.41 -10.40
C ARG A 73 -6.82 4.23 -11.65
N GLN A 74 -5.62 4.79 -11.75
CA GLN A 74 -5.19 5.53 -12.93
C GLN A 74 -5.26 4.68 -14.21
N ALA A 75 -4.87 3.41 -14.13
CA ALA A 75 -4.96 2.48 -15.25
C ALA A 75 -6.42 2.16 -15.63
N ILE A 76 -7.30 1.95 -14.66
CA ILE A 76 -8.74 1.76 -14.89
C ILE A 76 -9.35 2.99 -15.56
N VAL A 77 -9.10 4.19 -15.02
CA VAL A 77 -9.59 5.45 -15.57
C VAL A 77 -9.11 5.63 -17.00
N LYS A 78 -7.81 5.45 -17.25
CA LYS A 78 -7.22 5.58 -18.59
C LYS A 78 -7.89 4.63 -19.60
N ALA A 79 -7.98 3.34 -19.25
CA ALA A 79 -8.60 2.33 -20.12
C ALA A 79 -10.07 2.64 -20.40
N LEU A 80 -10.81 3.09 -19.37
CA LEU A 80 -12.20 3.53 -19.51
C LEU A 80 -12.31 4.71 -20.47
N THR A 81 -11.50 5.76 -20.30
CA THR A 81 -11.52 6.93 -21.20
C THR A 81 -11.17 6.56 -22.63
N GLU A 82 -10.20 5.66 -22.85
CA GLU A 82 -9.87 5.18 -24.20
C GLU A 82 -11.03 4.40 -24.84
N ALA A 83 -11.72 3.54 -24.08
CA ALA A 83 -12.89 2.81 -24.56
C ALA A 83 -14.06 3.75 -24.90
N LEU A 84 -14.26 4.79 -24.08
CA LEU A 84 -15.29 5.80 -24.30
C LEU A 84 -15.00 6.69 -25.52
N LEU A 85 -13.74 7.07 -25.72
CA LEU A 85 -13.32 7.81 -26.92
C LEU A 85 -13.58 7.02 -28.20
N ARG A 86 -13.33 5.70 -28.20
CA ARG A 86 -13.61 4.83 -29.36
C ARG A 86 -15.08 4.71 -29.70
N THR A 87 -15.95 4.83 -28.71
CA THR A 87 -17.41 4.70 -28.87
C THR A 87 -18.12 6.05 -28.97
N GLY A 88 -17.39 7.17 -28.87
CA GLY A 88 -17.98 8.51 -28.85
C GLY A 88 -18.86 8.78 -27.61
N THR A 89 -18.74 7.97 -26.56
CA THR A 89 -19.61 8.05 -25.39
C THR A 89 -18.99 8.96 -24.34
N SER A 90 -19.76 9.89 -23.77
CA SER A 90 -19.26 10.77 -22.70
C SER A 90 -19.19 10.02 -21.36
N LEU A 91 -18.14 10.27 -20.57
CA LEU A 91 -18.01 9.71 -19.22
C LEU A 91 -19.19 10.08 -18.32
N ALA A 92 -19.71 11.31 -18.43
CA ALA A 92 -20.85 11.77 -17.64
C ALA A 92 -22.15 11.00 -17.95
N SER A 93 -22.28 10.43 -19.14
CA SER A 93 -23.46 9.62 -19.52
C SER A 93 -23.51 8.27 -18.81
N LEU A 94 -22.41 7.82 -18.20
CA LEU A 94 -22.35 6.61 -17.41
C LEU A 94 -22.84 6.82 -15.97
N ALA A 95 -23.20 8.05 -15.57
CA ALA A 95 -23.70 8.31 -14.24
C ALA A 95 -25.16 7.86 -14.09
N PRO A 96 -25.54 7.20 -12.97
CA PRO A 96 -24.69 6.83 -11.83
C PRO A 96 -23.72 5.68 -12.18
N PHE A 97 -22.44 5.83 -11.79
CA PHE A 97 -21.43 4.85 -12.11
C PHE A 97 -21.69 3.50 -11.41
N GLN A 98 -21.57 2.41 -12.16
CA GLN A 98 -21.73 1.05 -11.63
C GLN A 98 -20.45 0.25 -11.80
N ILE A 99 -20.03 -0.47 -10.75
CA ILE A 99 -18.80 -1.28 -10.73
C ILE A 99 -18.74 -2.22 -11.94
N GLY A 100 -19.84 -2.92 -12.23
CA GLY A 100 -19.92 -3.86 -13.35
C GLY A 100 -19.72 -3.19 -14.71
N THR A 101 -20.34 -2.05 -14.94
CA THR A 101 -20.20 -1.26 -16.18
C THR A 101 -18.77 -0.76 -16.36
N ILE A 102 -18.16 -0.23 -15.30
CA ILE A 102 -16.77 0.24 -15.33
C ILE A 102 -15.80 -0.92 -15.57
N ALA A 103 -16.00 -2.07 -14.92
CA ALA A 103 -15.20 -3.28 -15.15
C ALA A 103 -15.28 -3.74 -16.61
N ARG A 104 -16.49 -3.83 -17.16
CA ARG A 104 -16.72 -4.24 -18.54
C ARG A 104 -16.06 -3.29 -19.55
N LEU A 105 -16.22 -1.98 -19.37
CA LEU A 105 -15.70 -0.98 -20.32
C LEU A 105 -14.18 -0.78 -20.21
N SER A 106 -13.63 -0.84 -18.99
CA SER A 106 -12.18 -0.71 -18.76
C SER A 106 -11.39 -1.99 -19.04
N GLY A 107 -12.07 -3.15 -19.14
CA GLY A 107 -11.43 -4.46 -19.32
C GLY A 107 -10.79 -5.04 -18.05
N PHE A 108 -10.96 -4.40 -16.89
CA PHE A 108 -10.45 -4.89 -15.62
C PHE A 108 -11.42 -5.87 -14.96
N GLN A 109 -10.88 -6.84 -14.21
CA GLN A 109 -11.68 -7.76 -13.41
C GLN A 109 -12.54 -7.02 -12.37
N PHE A 110 -13.77 -7.48 -12.16
CA PHE A 110 -14.70 -6.92 -11.19
C PHE A 110 -14.08 -6.74 -9.80
N ALA A 111 -13.38 -7.75 -9.28
CA ALA A 111 -12.72 -7.69 -7.97
C ALA A 111 -11.65 -6.57 -7.88
N THR A 112 -10.95 -6.28 -8.99
CA THR A 112 -9.97 -5.20 -9.04
C THR A 112 -10.65 -3.83 -8.98
N VAL A 113 -11.76 -3.67 -9.69
CA VAL A 113 -12.55 -2.42 -9.66
C VAL A 113 -13.20 -2.24 -8.28
N ALA A 114 -13.85 -3.27 -7.76
CA ALA A 114 -14.51 -3.27 -6.45
C ALA A 114 -13.56 -2.91 -5.31
N SER A 115 -12.36 -3.52 -5.27
CA SER A 115 -11.35 -3.23 -4.24
C SER A 115 -10.77 -1.82 -4.29
N ASN A 116 -10.99 -1.08 -5.37
CA ASN A 116 -10.59 0.32 -5.53
C ASN A 116 -11.77 1.30 -5.55
N TRP A 117 -13.02 0.81 -5.44
CA TRP A 117 -14.23 1.55 -5.80
C TRP A 117 -14.38 2.87 -5.06
N HIS A 118 -14.23 2.89 -3.74
CA HIS A 118 -14.47 4.09 -2.94
C HIS A 118 -13.69 5.32 -3.45
N ARG A 119 -12.41 5.18 -3.80
CA ARG A 119 -11.63 6.30 -4.34
C ARG A 119 -11.80 6.47 -5.83
N LEU A 120 -12.05 5.37 -6.55
CA LEU A 120 -12.26 5.40 -7.99
C LEU A 120 -13.56 6.14 -8.35
N GLU A 121 -14.64 5.92 -7.60
CA GLU A 121 -15.92 6.58 -7.79
C GLU A 121 -15.80 8.11 -7.66
N SER A 122 -15.10 8.58 -6.61
CA SER A 122 -14.79 10.02 -6.45
C SER A 122 -13.97 10.56 -7.62
N GLU A 123 -12.90 9.86 -8.02
CA GLU A 123 -12.07 10.26 -9.17
C GLU A 123 -12.88 10.32 -10.47
N LEU A 124 -13.84 9.40 -10.67
CA LEU A 124 -14.72 9.40 -11.84
C LEU A 124 -15.75 10.55 -11.81
N LEU A 125 -16.31 10.87 -10.64
CA LEU A 125 -17.22 12.01 -10.46
C LEU A 125 -16.51 13.33 -10.77
N GLU A 126 -15.29 13.51 -10.25
CA GLU A 126 -14.45 14.69 -10.52
C GLU A 126 -14.16 14.82 -12.02
N LEU A 127 -13.73 13.73 -12.68
CA LEU A 127 -13.45 13.73 -14.12
C LEU A 127 -14.69 13.98 -14.98
N ALA A 128 -15.87 13.53 -14.54
CA ALA A 128 -17.14 13.78 -15.20
C ALA A 128 -17.74 15.17 -14.88
N LYS A 129 -17.09 15.98 -14.03
CA LYS A 129 -17.60 17.26 -13.52
C LYS A 129 -18.97 17.11 -12.83
N LEU A 130 -19.18 15.98 -12.16
CA LEU A 130 -20.38 15.68 -11.40
C LEU A 130 -20.18 16.00 -9.91
N PRO A 131 -21.25 16.32 -9.17
CA PRO A 131 -21.15 16.60 -7.75
C PRO A 131 -20.56 15.40 -6.99
N PRO A 132 -19.70 15.64 -5.98
CA PRO A 132 -19.16 14.57 -5.15
C PRO A 132 -20.30 13.89 -4.37
N LYS A 133 -20.09 12.62 -4.05
CA LYS A 133 -21.06 11.84 -3.28
C LYS A 133 -21.26 12.51 -1.91
N PRO A 134 -22.51 12.70 -1.45
CA PRO A 134 -22.75 13.26 -0.13
C PRO A 134 -22.09 12.38 0.93
N VAL A 135 -21.23 12.98 1.75
CA VAL A 135 -20.61 12.31 2.89
C VAL A 135 -21.69 12.20 3.95
N VAL A 136 -22.23 10.99 4.14
CA VAL A 136 -23.11 10.70 5.28
C VAL A 136 -22.20 10.64 6.51
N LEU A 137 -22.15 11.74 7.26
CA LEU A 137 -21.52 11.75 8.58
C LEU A 137 -22.44 10.98 9.52
N HIS A 138 -22.01 9.79 9.97
CA HIS A 138 -22.65 9.14 11.09
C HIS A 138 -22.35 9.98 12.34
N ILE A 139 -23.35 10.72 12.80
CA ILE A 139 -23.33 11.30 14.14
C ILE A 139 -23.38 10.10 15.08
N ILE A 140 -22.31 9.91 15.85
CA ILE A 140 -22.31 8.98 16.97
C ILE A 140 -23.03 9.74 18.07
N ASP A 141 -24.30 9.40 18.32
CA ASP A 141 -24.98 9.82 19.55
C ASP A 141 -24.29 9.07 20.70
N ASP A 142 -23.40 9.76 21.40
CA ASP A 142 -22.92 9.34 22.71
C ASP A 142 -24.09 9.49 23.68
N GLU A 143 -24.83 8.40 23.92
CA GLU A 143 -25.76 8.31 25.04
C GLU A 143 -24.96 8.36 26.36
N VAL A 144 -25.31 9.35 27.19
CA VAL A 144 -24.77 9.66 28.52
C VAL A 144 -25.31 8.72 29.58
#